data_AF-A0A4U9WJ06-F1
#
_entry.id   AF-A0A4U9WJ06-F1
#
_cell.length_a   1.000
_cell.length_b   1.000
_cell.length_c   1.000
_cell.angle_alpha   90.00
_cell.angle_beta   90.00
_cell.angle_gamma   90.00
#
_symmetry.space_group_name_H-M   'P 1'
#
loop_
_entity.id
_entity.type
_entity.pdbx_description
1 polymer ?
#
loop_
_entity_poly.entity_id
_entity_poly.type
_entity_poly.pdbx_seq_one_letter_code
_entity_poly.pdbx_strand_id
1 'polypeptide(L)'
;MAMYNATKWALEGMVETLANEVKEFGINVTLVEPGPHLTDWIGSSAVRPERGEAYPTHEQMMQQSWPHMVPADPSHAVEPMLNLVDTNTPPLRMLLGESLNDMIIQEGQRRLAEIEYS
;
A
#
# COMPACT_ATOMS: atom_id res chain seq x y z
N MET A 1 -1.19 -7.35 12.07
CA MET A 1 -1.31 -6.17 11.19
C MET A 1 -0.40 -5.03 11.59
N ALA A 2 -0.32 -4.63 12.86
CA ALA A 2 0.52 -3.51 13.31
C ALA A 2 1.98 -3.56 12.80
N MET A 3 2.68 -4.69 13.01
CA MET A 3 4.08 -4.84 12.55
C MET A 3 4.22 -4.74 11.02
N TYR A 4 3.31 -5.37 10.27
CA TYR A 4 3.30 -5.29 8.80
C TYR A 4 3.07 -3.85 8.33
N ASN A 5 2.10 -3.16 8.92
CA ASN A 5 1.83 -1.76 8.58
C ASN A 5 3.03 -0.88 8.93
N ALA A 6 3.66 -1.08 10.10
CA ALA A 6 4.84 -0.33 10.52
C ALA A 6 5.99 -0.45 9.51
N THR A 7 6.25 -1.65 8.98
CA THR A 7 7.29 -1.82 7.95
C THR A 7 6.92 -1.17 6.63
N LYS A 8 5.64 -1.15 6.24
CA LYS A 8 5.17 -0.42 5.06
C LYS A 8 5.28 1.09 5.22
N TRP A 9 4.95 1.64 6.39
CA TRP A 9 5.20 3.05 6.71
C TRP A 9 6.70 3.40 6.73
N ALA A 10 7.56 2.50 7.19
CA ALA A 10 9.00 2.70 7.13
C ALA A 10 9.50 2.75 5.66
N LEU A 11 8.94 1.91 4.78
CA LEU A 11 9.24 1.91 3.35
C LEU A 11 8.84 3.24 2.69
N GLU A 12 7.68 3.81 3.03
CA GLU A 12 7.24 5.14 2.57
C GLU A 12 8.28 6.22 2.88
N GLY A 13 8.67 6.35 4.16
CA GLY A 13 9.63 7.37 4.58
C GLY A 13 11.03 7.18 3.97
N MET A 14 11.46 5.92 3.80
CA MET A 14 12.71 5.60 3.12
C MET A 14 12.66 6.01 1.65
N VAL A 15 11.60 5.65 0.92
CA VAL A 15 11.47 5.94 -0.51
C VAL A 15 11.32 7.43 -0.78
N GLU A 16 10.57 8.16 0.04
CA GLU A 16 10.45 9.62 -0.08
C GLU A 16 11.81 10.33 0.12
N THR A 17 12.61 9.85 1.07
CA THR A 17 13.97 10.36 1.29
C THR A 17 14.87 10.03 0.09
N LEU A 18 14.91 8.77 -0.33
CA LEU A 18 15.71 8.30 -1.45
C LEU A 18 15.39 9.06 -2.75
N ALA A 19 14.11 9.30 -3.02
CA ALA A 19 13.67 10.04 -4.21
C ALA A 19 14.28 11.45 -4.28
N ASN A 20 14.45 12.12 -3.13
CA ASN A 20 15.09 13.43 -3.07
C ASN A 20 16.62 13.33 -3.25
N GLU A 21 17.25 12.33 -2.62
CA GLU A 21 18.71 12.12 -2.70
C GLU A 21 19.18 11.80 -4.12
N VAL A 22 18.41 10.99 -4.86
CA VAL A 22 18.84 10.53 -6.19
C VAL A 22 18.43 11.45 -7.35
N LYS A 23 17.63 12.48 -7.06
CA LYS A 23 17.03 13.37 -8.06
C LYS A 23 18.07 14.07 -8.94
N GLU A 24 19.19 14.50 -8.35
CA GLU A 24 20.27 15.19 -9.08
C GLU A 24 20.98 14.31 -10.11
N PHE A 25 20.89 12.99 -9.96
CA PHE A 25 21.45 12.02 -10.91
C PHE A 25 20.47 11.68 -12.05
N GLY A 26 19.30 12.32 -12.09
CA GLY A 26 18.26 12.03 -13.08
C GLY A 26 17.55 10.68 -12.86
N ILE A 27 17.62 10.14 -11.64
CA ILE A 27 16.93 8.90 -11.27
C ILE A 27 15.56 9.24 -10.71
N ASN A 28 14.52 8.61 -11.24
CA ASN A 28 13.18 8.69 -10.71
C ASN A 28 12.89 7.49 -9.79
N VAL A 29 12.18 7.74 -8.69
CA VAL A 29 11.73 6.70 -7.78
C VAL A 29 10.21 6.79 -7.65
N THR A 30 9.54 5.66 -7.82
CA THR A 30 8.09 5.55 -7.64
C THR A 30 7.77 4.46 -6.63
N LEU A 31 6.95 4.79 -5.63
CA LEU A 31 6.32 3.83 -4.75
C LEU A 31 5.01 3.37 -5.38
N VAL A 32 4.93 2.09 -5.70
CA VAL A 32 3.70 1.46 -6.18
C VAL A 32 2.93 0.92 -4.98
N GLU A 33 1.71 1.40 -4.81
CA GLU A 33 0.84 1.15 -3.68
C GLU A 33 -0.37 0.33 -4.13
N PRO A 34 -0.25 -1.01 -4.16
CA PRO A 34 -1.33 -1.87 -4.60
C PRO A 34 -2.42 -2.00 -3.54
N GLY A 35 -3.67 -1.97 -4.01
CA GLY A 35 -4.79 -2.53 -3.27
C GLY A 35 -4.74 -4.06 -3.18
N PRO A 36 -5.79 -4.70 -2.63
CA PRO A 36 -5.86 -6.15 -2.59
C PRO A 36 -5.85 -6.75 -4.00
N HIS A 37 -4.97 -7.71 -4.23
CA HIS A 37 -4.92 -8.50 -5.46
C HIS A 37 -5.02 -9.99 -5.11
N LEU A 38 -5.63 -10.79 -5.99
CA LEU A 38 -5.79 -12.24 -5.87
C LEU A 38 -4.44 -12.98 -6.04
N THR A 39 -3.54 -12.77 -5.09
CA THR A 39 -2.26 -13.45 -4.97
C THR A 39 -2.25 -14.36 -3.75
N ASP A 40 -1.31 -15.29 -3.70
CA ASP A 40 -1.08 -16.15 -2.53
C ASP A 40 -0.53 -15.40 -1.30
N TRP A 41 -0.37 -14.07 -1.39
CA TRP A 41 0.15 -13.23 -0.32
C TRP A 41 -0.63 -13.34 0.99
N ILE A 42 -1.97 -13.40 0.92
CA ILE A 42 -2.84 -13.59 2.10
C ILE A 42 -3.02 -15.08 2.41
N GLY A 43 -2.76 -15.96 1.45
CA GLY A 43 -2.92 -17.40 1.61
C GLY A 43 -1.67 -18.05 2.18
N SER A 44 -1.07 -18.89 1.33
CA SER A 44 0.05 -19.78 1.63
C SER A 44 1.38 -19.07 1.86
N SER A 45 1.53 -17.82 1.40
CA SER A 45 2.79 -17.07 1.49
C SER A 45 2.90 -16.21 2.75
N ALA A 46 1.82 -16.07 3.52
CA ALA A 46 1.84 -15.31 4.77
C ALA A 46 2.40 -16.13 5.93
N VAL A 47 3.59 -15.77 6.39
CA VAL A 47 4.12 -16.25 7.67
C VAL A 47 3.41 -15.52 8.80
N ARG A 48 2.77 -16.27 9.69
CA ARG A 48 1.99 -15.73 10.82
C ARG A 48 2.54 -16.27 12.13
N PRO A 49 2.68 -15.43 13.17
CA PRO A 49 3.00 -15.92 14.50
C PRO A 49 1.85 -16.76 15.05
N GLU A 50 2.17 -17.63 16.00
CA GLU A 50 1.17 -18.34 16.78
C GLU A 50 0.27 -17.32 17.49
N ARG A 51 -1.05 -17.55 17.44
CA ARG A 51 -2.04 -16.62 17.96
C ARG A 51 -2.49 -17.08 19.34
N GLY A 52 -2.37 -16.20 20.34
CA GLY A 52 -2.93 -16.43 21.67
C GLY A 52 -4.45 -16.30 21.69
N GLU A 53 -5.09 -16.92 22.68
CA GLU A 53 -6.56 -16.99 22.84
C GLU A 53 -7.24 -15.62 22.99
N ALA A 54 -6.50 -14.59 23.38
CA ALA A 54 -7.01 -13.22 23.54
C ALA A 54 -7.29 -12.49 22.20
N TYR A 55 -6.85 -13.04 21.07
CA TYR A 55 -7.04 -12.43 19.75
C TYR A 55 -8.15 -13.16 18.95
N PRO A 56 -8.98 -12.43 18.16
CA PRO A 56 -9.99 -13.05 17.31
C PRO A 56 -9.37 -14.07 16.35
N THR A 57 -10.11 -15.05 15.86
CA THR A 57 -9.56 -16.00 14.88
C THR A 57 -9.22 -15.31 13.56
N HIS A 58 -8.40 -15.96 12.72
CA HIS A 58 -8.11 -15.45 11.38
C HIS A 58 -9.39 -15.26 10.55
N GLU A 59 -10.30 -16.23 10.63
CA GLU A 59 -11.60 -16.15 9.95
C GLU A 59 -12.43 -14.96 10.42
N GLN A 60 -12.50 -14.72 11.73
CA GLN A 60 -13.18 -13.55 12.30
C GLN A 60 -12.54 -12.23 11.82
N MET A 61 -11.21 -12.15 11.76
CA MET A 61 -10.54 -10.98 11.22
C MET A 61 -10.82 -10.75 9.73
N MET A 62 -10.80 -11.82 8.92
CA MET A 62 -11.14 -11.73 7.49
C MET A 62 -12.58 -11.25 7.31
N GLN A 63 -13.53 -11.81 8.06
CA GLN A 63 -14.94 -11.38 7.99
C GLN A 63 -15.15 -9.92 8.40
N GLN A 64 -14.32 -9.39 9.32
CA GLN A 64 -14.42 -8.00 9.78
C GLN A 64 -13.70 -7.00 8.86
N SER A 65 -12.53 -7.38 8.33
CA SER A 65 -11.65 -6.45 7.60
C SER A 65 -11.86 -6.51 6.08
N TRP A 66 -12.44 -7.58 5.55
CA TRP A 66 -12.54 -7.84 4.11
C TRP A 66 -13.92 -7.75 3.43
N PRO A 67 -15.08 -7.54 4.10
CA PRO A 67 -16.37 -7.72 3.44
C PRO A 67 -16.63 -6.71 2.30
N HIS A 68 -15.82 -5.66 2.20
CA HIS A 68 -15.92 -4.61 1.18
C HIS A 68 -14.70 -4.51 0.26
N MET A 69 -13.67 -5.34 0.46
CA MET A 69 -12.49 -5.36 -0.41
C MET A 69 -12.66 -6.41 -1.49
N VAL A 70 -12.97 -5.97 -2.72
CA VAL A 70 -12.95 -6.82 -3.91
C VAL A 70 -11.51 -6.85 -4.44
N PRO A 71 -10.79 -7.99 -4.34
CA PRO A 71 -9.44 -8.08 -4.83
C PRO A 71 -9.40 -8.05 -6.36
N ALA A 72 -8.43 -7.34 -6.92
CA ALA A 72 -8.20 -7.30 -8.37
C ALA A 72 -7.43 -8.54 -8.86
N ASP A 73 -7.57 -8.88 -10.14
CA ASP A 73 -6.70 -9.86 -10.79
C ASP A 73 -5.26 -9.30 -10.87
N PRO A 74 -4.22 -10.04 -10.45
CA PRO A 74 -2.83 -9.59 -10.55
C PRO A 74 -2.39 -9.19 -11.97
N SER A 75 -2.99 -9.77 -13.02
CA SER A 75 -2.70 -9.40 -14.40
C SER A 75 -3.07 -7.94 -14.72
N HIS A 76 -4.02 -7.35 -13.99
CA HIS A 76 -4.38 -5.94 -14.14
C HIS A 76 -3.27 -4.99 -13.66
N ALA A 77 -2.26 -5.50 -12.94
CA ALA A 77 -1.08 -4.71 -12.56
C ALA A 77 -0.10 -4.51 -13.71
N VAL A 78 -0.10 -5.40 -14.72
CA VAL A 78 0.99 -5.48 -15.70
C VAL A 78 1.07 -4.23 -16.58
N GLU A 79 -0.02 -3.86 -17.24
CA GLU A 79 -0.05 -2.71 -18.15
C GLU A 79 0.22 -1.38 -17.42
N PRO A 80 -0.40 -1.07 -16.26
CA PRO A 80 -0.07 0.13 -15.49
C PRO A 80 1.41 0.20 -15.08
N MET A 81 2.03 -0.92 -14.72
CA MET A 81 3.44 -0.98 -14.36
C MET A 81 4.37 -0.71 -15.55
N LEU A 82 4.05 -1.25 -16.73
CA LEU A 82 4.82 -0.97 -17.96
C LEU A 82 4.69 0.50 -18.36
N ASN A 83 3.47 1.04 -18.34
CA ASN A 83 3.21 2.45 -18.62
C ASN A 83 3.97 3.38 -17.66
N LEU A 84 4.06 3.01 -16.37
CA LEU A 84 4.82 3.75 -15.38
C LEU A 84 6.32 3.81 -15.73
N VAL A 85 6.91 2.68 -16.13
CA VAL A 85 8.33 2.60 -16.51
C VAL A 85 8.64 3.45 -17.74
N ASP A 86 7.71 3.51 -18.70
CA ASP A 86 7.85 4.29 -19.93
C ASP A 86 7.54 5.79 -19.74
N THR A 87 7.14 6.22 -18.55
CA THR A 87 6.79 7.61 -18.27
C THR A 87 8.05 8.44 -17.98
N ASN A 88 8.26 9.53 -18.73
CA ASN A 88 9.42 10.43 -18.54
C ASN A 88 9.43 11.14 -17.17
N THR A 89 8.26 11.43 -16.61
CA THR A 89 8.08 12.12 -15.32
C THR A 89 7.13 11.31 -14.44
N PRO A 90 7.55 10.14 -13.95
CA PRO A 90 6.68 9.26 -13.19
C PRO A 90 6.36 9.89 -11.82
N PRO A 91 5.17 9.65 -11.26
CA PRO A 91 4.82 10.17 -9.95
C PRO A 91 5.64 9.49 -8.84
N LEU A 92 5.83 10.16 -7.70
CA LEU A 92 6.45 9.54 -6.53
C LEU A 92 5.58 8.40 -5.96
N ARG A 93 4.25 8.52 -6.04
CA ARG A 93 3.29 7.52 -5.55
C ARG A 93 2.30 7.17 -6.64
N MET A 94 2.09 5.88 -6.85
CA MET A 94 1.09 5.35 -7.79
C MET A 94 0.21 4.35 -7.07
N LEU A 95 -1.07 4.72 -6.88
CA LEU A 95 -2.09 3.80 -6.39
C LEU A 95 -2.43 2.81 -7.50
N LEU A 96 -2.33 1.51 -7.19
CA LEU A 96 -2.60 0.44 -8.13
C LEU A 96 -3.88 -0.30 -7.74
N GLY A 97 -4.95 0.01 -8.48
CA GLY A 97 -6.30 -0.51 -8.27
C GLY A 97 -7.28 0.60 -7.84
N GLU A 98 -8.51 0.55 -8.36
CA GLU A 98 -9.50 1.63 -8.16
C GLU A 98 -10.18 1.58 -6.79
N SER A 99 -10.22 0.41 -6.14
CA SER A 99 -11.09 0.16 -4.98
C SER A 99 -10.69 0.91 -3.70
N LEU A 100 -9.49 1.50 -3.63
CA LEU A 100 -8.98 2.18 -2.43
C LEU A 100 -8.69 3.67 -2.62
N ASN A 101 -8.77 4.20 -3.84
CA ASN A 101 -8.35 5.58 -4.12
C ASN A 101 -9.11 6.59 -3.26
N ASP A 102 -10.44 6.48 -3.22
CA ASP A 102 -11.28 7.40 -2.44
C ASP A 102 -11.01 7.30 -0.93
N MET A 103 -10.79 6.08 -0.43
CA MET A 103 -10.49 5.85 0.99
C MET A 103 -9.15 6.48 1.38
N ILE A 104 -8.12 6.30 0.56
CA ILE A 104 -6.78 6.85 0.78
C ILE A 104 -6.83 8.38 0.74
N ILE A 105 -7.53 8.95 -0.24
CA ILE A 105 -7.69 10.41 -0.36
C ILE A 105 -8.42 10.96 0.86
N GLN A 106 -9.53 10.34 1.29
CA GLN A 106 -10.28 10.76 2.47
C GLN A 106 -9.44 10.69 3.74
N GLU A 107 -8.67 9.62 3.93
CA GLU A 107 -7.78 9.47 5.08
C GLU A 107 -6.66 10.54 5.08
N GLY A 108 -6.09 10.85 3.91
CA GLY A 108 -5.13 11.94 3.76
C GLY A 108 -5.72 13.29 4.16
N GLN A 109 -6.94 13.58 3.69
CA GLN A 109 -7.67 14.79 4.07
C GLN A 109 -7.96 14.85 5.57
N ARG A 110 -8.36 13.72 6.17
CA ARG A 110 -8.60 13.60 7.61
C ARG A 110 -7.35 13.94 8.42
N ARG A 111 -6.20 13.36 8.05
CA ARG A 111 -4.92 13.63 8.73
C ARG A 111 -4.49 15.08 8.63
N LEU A 112 -4.66 15.70 7.46
CA LEU A 112 -4.37 17.12 7.28
C LEU A 112 -5.22 18.00 8.20
N ALA A 113 -6.48 17.63 8.43
CA ALA A 113 -7.38 18.36 9.33
C ALA A 113 -7.03 18.22 10.83
N GLU A 114 -6.23 17.22 11.21
CA GLU A 114 -5.78 17.00 12.60
C GLU A 114 -4.51 17.79 12.95
N ILE A 115 -3.85 18.41 11.97
CA ILE A 115 -2.64 19.20 12.20
C ILE A 115 -3.03 20.56 12.77
N GLU A 116 -2.69 20.79 14.04
CA GLU A 116 -2.79 22.10 14.68
C GLU A 116 -1.47 22.88 14.51
N TYR A 117 -1.56 24.16 14.21
CA TYR A 117 -0.42 25.07 14.15
C TYR A 117 -0.22 25.75 15.51
N SER A 118 0.98 25.65 16.06
CA SER A 118 1.42 26.39 17.26
C SER A 118 1.97 27.76 16.91
#